data_AF-A0A272EU91-F1
#
_entry.id   AF-A0A272EU91-F1
#
_cell.length_a   1.000
_cell.length_b   1.000
_cell.length_c   1.000
_cell.angle_alpha   90.00
_cell.angle_beta   90.00
_cell.angle_gamma   90.00
#
_symmetry.space_group_name_H-M   'P 1'
#
loop_
_entity.id
_entity.type
_entity.pdbx_description
1 polymer ?
#
loop_
_entity_poly.entity_id
_entity_poly.type
_entity_poly.pdbx_seq_one_letter_code
_entity_poly.pdbx_strand_id
1 'polypeptide(L)' 'MQVEDQSPAGERRETLSELEDLLHVVQEMCRRLSYETHGDAFPRVQELSALLLQARELVSGLRQAEAD' A
#
# COMPACT_ATOMS: atom_id res chain seq x y z
N MET A 1 -24.17 -14.44 2.14
CA MET A 1 -23.44 -13.93 3.33
C MET A 1 -22.12 -14.66 3.35
N GLN A 2 -21.02 -13.98 2.97
CA GLN A 2 -19.69 -14.55 3.16
C GLN A 2 -19.48 -14.66 4.68
N VAL A 3 -19.10 -15.84 5.16
CA VAL A 3 -18.71 -16.01 6.55
C VAL A 3 -17.28 -15.50 6.63
N GLU A 4 -17.10 -14.34 7.26
CA GLU A 4 -15.78 -13.80 7.56
C GLU A 4 -15.03 -14.82 8.43
N ASP A 5 -13.80 -15.14 8.02
CA ASP A 5 -12.93 -16.02 8.78
C ASP A 5 -12.37 -15.24 9.99
N GLN A 6 -13.07 -15.33 11.12
CA GLN A 6 -12.71 -14.67 12.37
C GLN A 6 -11.49 -15.32 13.07
N SER A 7 -10.78 -16.24 12.41
CA SER A 7 -9.49 -16.69 12.94
C SER A 7 -8.46 -15.56 12.85
N PRO A 8 -7.45 -15.53 13.73
CA PRO A 8 -6.36 -14.54 13.63
C PRO A 8 -5.67 -14.53 12.25
N ALA A 9 -5.67 -15.67 11.54
CA ALA A 9 -5.12 -15.77 10.19
C ALA A 9 -6.06 -15.22 9.11
N GLY A 10 -7.37 -15.29 9.31
CA GLY A 10 -8.36 -14.64 8.44
C GLY A 10 -8.34 -13.12 8.60
N GLU A 11 -8.39 -12.63 9.83
CA GLU A 11 -8.30 -11.19 10.16
C GLU A 11 -6.99 -10.57 9.64
N ARG A 12 -5.88 -11.30 9.74
CA ARG A 12 -4.59 -10.84 9.23
C ARG A 12 -4.56 -10.76 7.70
N ARG A 13 -5.14 -11.73 6.98
CA ARG A 13 -5.28 -11.67 5.51
C ARG A 13 -6.15 -10.50 5.06
N GLU A 14 -7.25 -10.25 5.78
CA GLU A 14 -8.10 -9.08 5.54
C GLU A 14 -7.32 -7.79 5.76
N THR A 15 -6.62 -7.66 6.88
CA THR A 15 -5.77 -6.50 7.19
C THR A 15 -4.72 -6.25 6.09
N LEU A 16 -4.07 -7.31 5.58
CA LEU A 16 -3.09 -7.17 4.49
C LEU A 16 -3.76 -6.72 3.18
N SER A 17 -4.96 -7.21 2.87
CA SER A 17 -5.73 -6.76 1.70
C SER A 17 -6.10 -5.28 1.82
N GLU A 18 -6.60 -4.85 2.97
CA GLU A 18 -6.96 -3.44 3.22
C GLU A 18 -5.73 -2.52 3.13
N LEU A 19 -4.58 -2.97 3.63
CA LEU A 19 -3.32 -2.23 3.50
C LEU A 19 -2.88 -2.09 2.03
N GLU A 20 -3.01 -3.14 1.21
CA GLU A 20 -2.71 -3.06 -0.24
C GLU A 20 -3.61 -2.02 -0.94
N ASP A 21 -4.91 -2.02 -0.62
CA ASP A 21 -5.89 -1.09 -1.19
C ASP A 21 -5.61 0.37 -0.77
N LEU A 22 -5.33 0.60 0.52
CA LEU A 22 -4.98 1.93 1.03
C LEU A 22 -3.67 2.45 0.42
N LEU A 23 -2.65 1.60 0.32
CA LEU A 23 -1.38 1.99 -0.30
C LEU A 23 -1.57 2.33 -1.79
N HIS A 24 -2.45 1.62 -2.50
CA HIS A 24 -2.77 1.94 -3.88
C HIS A 24 -3.40 3.34 -4.02
N VAL A 25 -4.36 3.69 -3.14
CA VAL A 25 -4.96 5.03 -3.12
C VAL A 25 -3.92 6.10 -2.84
N VAL A 26 -3.06 5.89 -1.84
CA VAL A 26 -2.02 6.85 -1.46
C VAL A 26 -0.98 7.02 -2.59
N GLN A 27 -0.62 5.96 -3.30
CA GLN A 27 0.26 6.03 -4.48
C GLN A 27 -0.35 6.88 -5.59
N GLU A 28 -1.64 6.71 -5.88
CA GLU A 28 -2.34 7.52 -6.88
C GLU A 28 -2.40 9.00 -6.46
N MET A 29 -2.62 9.27 -5.17
CA MET A 29 -2.54 10.63 -4.63
C MET A 29 -1.13 11.22 -4.75
N CYS A 30 -0.09 10.44 -4.48
CA CYS A 30 1.30 10.87 -4.63
C CYS A 30 1.67 11.14 -6.10
N ARG A 31 1.12 10.33 -7.03
CA ARG A 31 1.26 10.55 -8.47
C ARG A 31 0.62 11.87 -8.88
N ARG A 32 -0.59 12.16 -8.42
CA ARG A 32 -1.27 13.45 -8.66
C ARG A 32 -0.47 14.62 -8.08
N LEU A 33 -0.01 14.49 -6.83
CA LEU A 33 0.83 15.48 -6.16
C LEU A 33 2.12 15.77 -6.95
N SER A 34 2.70 14.76 -7.61
CA SER A 34 3.90 14.95 -8.44
C SER A 34 3.66 15.87 -9.65
N TYR A 35 2.44 15.86 -10.23
CA TYR A 35 2.09 16.79 -11.30
C TYR A 35 1.82 18.21 -10.79
N GLU A 36 1.38 18.32 -9.54
CA GLU A 36 1.04 19.60 -8.88
C GLU A 36 2.25 20.25 -8.19
N THR A 37 3.32 19.48 -7.95
CA THR A 37 4.51 19.94 -7.22
C THR A 37 5.67 20.24 -8.17
N HIS A 38 6.29 21.41 -8.01
CA HIS A 38 7.43 21.85 -8.81
C HIS A 38 8.53 22.43 -7.94
N GLY A 39 9.70 22.67 -8.54
CA GLY A 39 10.85 23.26 -7.86
C GLY A 39 11.38 22.36 -6.74
N ASP A 40 11.83 22.99 -5.65
CA ASP A 40 12.59 22.32 -4.59
C ASP A 40 11.79 21.26 -3.80
N ALA A 41 10.46 21.27 -3.90
CA ALA A 41 9.59 20.29 -3.25
C ALA A 41 9.43 18.99 -4.08
N PHE A 42 9.68 19.02 -5.39
CA PHE A 42 9.48 17.87 -6.27
C PHE A 42 10.34 16.65 -5.90
N PRO A 43 11.63 16.79 -5.54
CA PRO A 43 12.44 15.65 -5.09
C PRO A 43 11.86 14.92 -3.88
N ARG A 44 11.22 15.64 -2.94
CA ARG A 44 10.57 15.02 -1.77
C ARG A 44 9.34 14.20 -2.16
N VAL A 45 8.59 14.63 -3.18
CA VAL A 45 7.45 13.86 -3.70
C VAL A 45 7.92 12.59 -4.40
N GLN A 46 9.05 12.65 -5.11
CA GLN A 46 9.66 11.43 -5.69
C GLN A 46 10.13 10.46 -4.61
N GLU A 47 10.78 10.94 -3.55
CA GLU A 47 11.20 10.12 -2.41
C GLU A 47 10.00 9.45 -1.73
N LEU A 48 8.93 10.22 -1.46
CA LEU A 48 7.69 9.69 -0.91
C LEU A 48 7.10 8.59 -1.81
N SER A 49 7.06 8.81 -3.12
CA SER A 49 6.55 7.82 -4.07
C SER A 49 7.38 6.53 -4.07
N ALA A 50 8.70 6.63 -3.93
CA ALA A 50 9.57 5.45 -3.86
C ALA A 50 9.36 4.66 -2.57
N LEU A 51 9.20 5.34 -1.43
CA LEU A 51 8.91 4.70 -0.14
C LEU A 51 7.54 3.99 -0.16
N LEU A 52 6.53 4.58 -0.80
CA LEU A 52 5.21 3.95 -0.96
C LEU A 52 5.27 2.71 -1.86
N LEU A 53 6.13 2.70 -2.88
CA LEU A 53 6.35 1.50 -3.70
C LEU A 53 6.95 0.38 -2.86
N GLN A 54 8.01 0.67 -2.10
CA GLN A 54 8.66 -0.30 -1.21
C GLN A 54 7.69 -0.84 -0.14
N ALA A 55 6.89 0.04 0.46
CA ALA A 55 5.88 -0.38 1.44
C ALA A 55 4.86 -1.36 0.82
N ARG A 56 4.41 -1.10 -0.41
CA ARG A 56 3.48 -1.99 -1.13
C ARG A 56 4.11 -3.35 -1.44
N GLU A 57 5.38 -3.37 -1.87
CA GLU A 57 6.11 -4.62 -2.11
C GLU A 57 6.26 -5.46 -0.83
N LEU A 58 6.52 -4.82 0.31
CA LEU A 58 6.59 -5.49 1.60
C LEU A 58 5.25 -6.10 2.02
N VAL A 59 4.15 -5.35 1.90
CA VAL A 59 2.80 -5.87 2.21
C VAL A 59 2.45 -7.04 1.31
N SER A 60 2.76 -6.95 0.02
CA SER A 60 2.51 -8.05 -0.92
C SER A 60 3.34 -9.29 -0.61
N GLY A 61 4.59 -9.11 -0.20
CA GLY A 61 5.44 -10.21 0.27
C GLY A 61 4.89 -10.88 1.54
N LEU A 62 4.37 -10.09 2.50
CA LEU A 62 3.72 -10.63 3.70
C LEU A 62 2.45 -11.43 3.35
N ARG A 63 1.66 -10.95 2.38
CA ARG A 63 0.46 -11.64 1.91
C ARG A 63 0.78 -12.96 1.21
N GLN A 64 1.84 -12.98 0.39
CA GLN A 64 2.28 -14.19 -0.29
C GLN A 64 2.78 -15.25 0.70
N ALA A 65 3.51 -14.84 1.75
CA ALA A 65 3.99 -15.74 2.80
C ALA A 65 2.88 -16.39 3.65
N GLU A 66 1.64 -15.90 3.56
CA GLU A 66 0.47 -16.50 4.21
C GLU A 66 -0.34 -17.43 3.30
N ALA A 67 -0.06 -17.42 1.99
CA ALA A 67 -0.73 -18.28 1.01
C ALA A 67 0.02 -19.60 0.77
N ASP A 68 1.31 -19.65 1.12
CA ASP A 68 2.21 -20.80 1.04
C ASP A 68 2.22 -21.63 2.35
#